data_AF-A0A495R8B6-F1
#
_entry.id   AF-A0A495R8B6-F1
#
_cell.length_a   1.000
_cell.length_b   1.000
_cell.length_c   1.000
_cell.angle_alpha   90.00
_cell.angle_beta   90.00
_cell.angle_gamma   90.00
#
_symmetry.space_group_name_H-M   'P 1'
#
loop_
_entity.id
_entity.type
_entity.pdbx_description
1 polymer ?
#
loop_
_entity_poly.entity_id
_entity_poly.type
_entity_poly.pdbx_seq_one_letter_code
_entity_poly.pdbx_strand_id
1 'polypeptide(L)'
;MSEEMQRSDNHRSDESVGGEIAVHLWSRRPVCGPRTTAIDRFTELAATGVIDDFDIQTWPEEIPVSQRSEHGEVLATVDRYEQLATERGLSLRPPFETRTSSLLVGGSTEVLRLPMIAVAVYADDDLVGVYPCTDGTTTWSVTDCIDALTTEPAGLPHQPES
;
A
#
# COMPACT_ATOMS: atom_id res chain seq x y z
N MET A 1 -22.64 -8.66 52.26
CA MET A 1 -22.02 -8.06 51.07
C MET A 1 -21.26 -9.18 50.38
N SER A 2 -21.98 -9.91 49.53
CA SER A 2 -21.45 -10.76 48.45
C SER A 2 -20.72 -9.82 47.46
N GLU A 3 -19.68 -10.18 46.72
CA GLU A 3 -19.51 -11.27 45.73
C GLU A 3 -18.00 -11.62 45.74
N GLU A 4 -17.50 -12.84 45.97
CA GLU A 4 -17.61 -14.10 45.21
C GLU A 4 -17.17 -14.03 43.74
N MET A 5 -16.00 -14.67 43.49
CA MET A 5 -15.72 -15.60 42.39
C MET A 5 -15.18 -15.04 41.06
N GLN A 6 -13.85 -15.13 40.97
CA GLN A 6 -13.06 -15.74 39.88
C GLN A 6 -13.84 -16.31 38.68
N ARG A 7 -13.45 -15.91 37.46
CA ARG A 7 -13.11 -16.80 36.34
C ARG A 7 -12.46 -16.03 35.19
N SER A 8 -11.20 -16.35 34.93
CA SER A 8 -10.70 -16.95 33.67
C SER A 8 -10.33 -15.88 32.65
N ASP A 9 -9.04 -15.56 32.52
CA ASP A 9 -8.07 -16.37 31.77
C ASP A 9 -8.62 -16.75 30.39
N ASN A 10 -8.25 -15.95 29.39
CA ASN A 10 -8.02 -16.36 28.01
C ASN A 10 -7.57 -15.13 27.17
N HIS A 11 -6.44 -14.50 27.53
CA HIS A 11 -5.56 -14.05 26.45
C HIS A 11 -4.81 -15.31 26.00
N ARG A 12 -5.57 -16.21 25.35
CA ARG A 12 -4.98 -17.16 24.43
C ARG A 12 -4.29 -16.25 23.43
N SER A 13 -2.97 -16.19 23.50
CA SER A 13 -2.15 -15.95 22.33
C SER A 13 -2.71 -16.90 21.29
N ASP A 14 -3.61 -16.40 20.45
CA ASP A 14 -3.87 -17.05 19.19
C ASP A 14 -2.54 -16.85 18.48
N GLU A 15 -1.74 -17.90 18.43
CA GLU A 15 -0.86 -18.09 17.28
C GLU A 15 -1.80 -18.12 16.08
N SER A 16 -2.24 -16.94 15.65
CA SER A 16 -2.67 -16.72 14.29
C SER A 16 -1.44 -17.09 13.48
N VAL A 17 -1.47 -18.29 12.91
CA VAL A 17 -0.49 -18.71 11.91
C VAL A 17 -0.84 -17.88 10.65
N GLY A 18 -0.53 -16.59 10.72
CA GLY A 18 -1.00 -15.54 9.83
C GLY A 18 -1.08 -14.23 10.61
N GLY A 19 -0.09 -13.36 10.45
CA GLY A 19 -0.10 -12.01 11.02
C GLY A 19 -1.27 -11.18 10.50
N GLU A 20 -1.58 -10.08 11.17
CA GLU A 20 -2.67 -9.17 10.76
C GLU A 20 -2.30 -8.51 9.41
N ILE A 21 -3.06 -8.77 8.35
CA ILE A 21 -2.82 -8.21 7.02
C ILE A 21 -3.72 -7.01 6.80
N ALA A 22 -3.10 -5.82 6.74
CA ALA A 22 -3.78 -4.58 6.41
C ALA A 22 -3.38 -4.06 5.02
N VAL A 23 -4.34 -3.52 4.27
CA VAL A 23 -4.12 -3.03 2.91
C VAL A 23 -4.54 -1.57 2.79
N HIS A 24 -3.61 -0.71 2.37
CA HIS A 24 -3.88 0.69 2.07
C HIS A 24 -3.82 0.94 0.57
N LEU A 25 -4.96 1.33 -0.03
CA LEU A 25 -5.06 1.68 -1.44
C LEU A 25 -5.06 3.19 -1.64
N TRP A 26 -4.11 3.67 -2.44
CA TRP A 26 -4.05 5.05 -2.90
C TRP A 26 -4.61 5.16 -4.30
N SER A 27 -5.47 6.16 -4.56
CA SER A 27 -6.03 6.41 -5.89
C SER A 27 -5.99 7.89 -6.30
N ARG A 28 -5.76 8.15 -7.60
CA ARG A 28 -5.99 9.48 -8.16
C ARG A 28 -7.49 9.72 -8.35
N ARG A 29 -7.93 10.96 -8.15
CA ARG A 29 -9.28 11.40 -8.55
C ARG A 29 -9.31 11.78 -10.05
N PRO A 30 -10.41 11.48 -10.79
CA PRO A 30 -11.56 10.68 -10.38
C PRO A 30 -11.28 9.17 -10.48
N VAL A 31 -11.88 8.38 -9.57
CA VAL A 31 -11.87 6.92 -9.66
C VAL A 31 -12.95 6.50 -10.66
N CYS A 32 -12.57 5.98 -11.82
CA CYS A 32 -13.53 5.52 -12.83
C CYS A 32 -13.03 4.29 -13.60
N GLY A 33 -13.97 3.52 -14.16
CA GLY A 33 -13.70 2.38 -15.05
C GLY A 33 -13.19 1.13 -14.33
N PRO A 34 -12.32 0.31 -14.95
CA PRO A 34 -11.74 -0.93 -14.39
C PRO A 34 -11.02 -0.79 -13.04
N ARG A 35 -10.89 0.45 -12.56
CA ARG A 35 -10.24 0.82 -11.30
C ARG A 35 -11.11 0.58 -10.08
N THR A 36 -12.45 0.62 -10.23
CA THR A 36 -13.36 0.18 -9.17
C THR A 36 -13.18 -1.31 -8.92
N THR A 37 -12.84 -2.11 -9.93
CA THR A 37 -12.62 -3.54 -9.77
C THR A 37 -11.53 -3.86 -8.74
N ALA A 38 -10.42 -3.11 -8.70
CA ALA A 38 -9.41 -3.35 -7.66
C ALA A 38 -9.95 -3.06 -6.25
N ILE A 39 -10.67 -1.95 -6.09
CA ILE A 39 -11.32 -1.57 -4.82
C ILE A 39 -12.36 -2.63 -4.41
N ASP A 40 -13.21 -3.07 -5.33
CA ASP A 40 -14.25 -4.07 -5.10
C ASP A 40 -13.63 -5.39 -4.64
N ARG A 41 -12.49 -5.79 -5.25
CA ARG A 41 -11.79 -7.03 -4.92
C ARG A 41 -11.12 -6.97 -3.55
N PHE A 42 -10.46 -5.88 -3.19
CA PHE A 42 -9.93 -5.71 -1.83
C PHE A 42 -11.05 -5.63 -0.79
N THR A 43 -12.16 -4.98 -1.12
CA THR A 43 -13.35 -4.95 -0.25
C THR A 43 -13.90 -6.36 -0.02
N GLU A 44 -13.92 -7.21 -1.05
CA GLU A 44 -14.32 -8.62 -0.94
C GLU A 44 -13.34 -9.43 -0.09
N LEU A 45 -12.03 -9.21 -0.23
CA LEU A 45 -11.01 -9.85 0.61
C LEU A 45 -11.17 -9.47 2.09
N ALA A 46 -11.46 -8.19 2.38
CA ALA A 46 -11.72 -7.74 3.74
C ALA A 46 -13.02 -8.35 4.29
N ALA A 47 -14.08 -8.36 3.48
CA ALA A 47 -15.37 -8.94 3.88
C ALA A 47 -15.32 -10.46 4.12
N THR A 48 -14.37 -11.16 3.49
CA THR A 48 -14.17 -12.61 3.67
C THR A 48 -13.13 -12.94 4.75
N GLY A 49 -12.50 -11.93 5.36
CA GLY A 49 -11.49 -12.10 6.41
C GLY A 49 -10.13 -12.60 5.89
N VAL A 50 -9.85 -12.41 4.60
CA VAL A 50 -8.52 -12.70 4.02
C VAL A 50 -7.52 -11.59 4.38
N ILE A 51 -8.02 -10.36 4.48
CA ILE A 51 -7.30 -9.22 5.05
C ILE A 51 -8.11 -8.70 6.23
N ASP A 52 -7.43 -8.24 7.26
CA ASP A 52 -8.03 -7.77 8.50
C ASP A 52 -8.53 -6.34 8.37
N ASP A 53 -7.81 -5.51 7.61
CA ASP A 53 -8.19 -4.12 7.38
C ASP A 53 -7.95 -3.65 5.94
N PHE A 54 -8.81 -2.74 5.48
CA PHE A 54 -8.73 -2.13 4.16
C PHE A 54 -9.12 -0.66 4.17
N ASP A 55 -8.15 0.20 3.85
CA ASP A 55 -8.34 1.66 3.78
C ASP A 55 -8.10 2.20 2.36
N ILE A 56 -8.87 3.23 2.00
CA ILE A 56 -8.78 3.87 0.68
C ILE A 56 -8.50 5.37 0.85
N GLN A 57 -7.34 5.78 0.37
CA GLN A 57 -6.91 7.17 0.34
C GLN A 57 -6.82 7.71 -1.08
N THR A 58 -6.86 9.04 -1.18
CA THR A 58 -6.72 9.73 -2.47
C THR A 58 -5.56 10.70 -2.48
N TRP A 59 -4.93 10.82 -3.65
CA TRP A 59 -3.85 11.76 -3.88
C TRP A 59 -4.02 12.53 -5.20
N PRO A 60 -3.37 13.69 -5.35
CA PRO A 60 -3.40 14.44 -6.61
C PRO A 60 -2.66 13.72 -7.74
N GLU A 61 -2.75 14.26 -8.95
CA GLU A 61 -2.01 13.73 -10.09
C GLU A 61 -0.49 13.89 -9.90
N GLU A 62 -0.09 15.07 -9.48
CA GLU A 62 1.30 15.45 -9.28
C GLU A 62 1.43 16.37 -8.07
N ILE A 63 2.55 16.24 -7.36
CA ILE A 63 2.89 17.06 -6.20
C ILE A 63 4.19 17.78 -6.50
N PRO A 64 4.23 19.11 -6.52
CA PRO A 64 5.48 19.84 -6.55
C PRO A 64 6.30 19.52 -5.30
N VAL A 65 7.56 19.12 -5.46
CA VAL A 65 8.44 18.77 -4.33
C VAL A 65 8.68 19.99 -3.41
N SER A 66 8.63 21.18 -3.99
CA SER A 66 8.69 22.47 -3.27
C SER A 66 7.49 22.73 -2.35
N GLN A 67 6.37 22.03 -2.54
CA GLN A 67 5.13 22.13 -1.77
C GLN A 67 5.03 21.08 -0.66
N ARG A 68 6.18 20.71 -0.06
CA ARG A 68 6.23 19.71 1.01
C ARG A 68 5.40 20.08 2.24
N SER A 69 5.14 21.36 2.49
CA SER A 69 4.32 21.81 3.63
C SER A 69 2.83 21.49 3.49
N GLU A 70 2.29 21.50 2.27
CA GLU A 70 0.87 21.24 1.99
C GLU A 70 0.59 19.76 1.68
N HIS A 71 1.59 19.06 1.15
CA HIS A 71 1.48 17.65 0.76
C HIS A 71 2.45 16.73 1.52
N GLY A 72 2.91 17.16 2.69
CA GLY A 72 3.99 16.52 3.44
C GLY A 72 3.71 15.08 3.83
N GLU A 73 2.45 14.76 4.16
CA GLU A 73 2.04 13.39 4.52
C GLU A 73 2.14 12.43 3.33
N VAL A 74 1.64 12.83 2.16
CA VAL A 74 1.73 12.01 0.94
C VAL A 74 3.19 11.83 0.52
N LEU A 75 4.00 12.89 0.57
CA LEU A 75 5.42 12.80 0.25
C LEU A 75 6.17 11.89 1.23
N ALA A 76 5.93 12.01 2.54
CA ALA A 76 6.54 11.14 3.54
C ALA A 76 6.12 9.66 3.36
N THR A 77 4.87 9.43 2.95
CA THR A 77 4.36 8.09 2.62
C THR A 77 5.08 7.51 1.41
N VAL A 78 5.24 8.30 0.34
CA VAL A 78 5.98 7.84 -0.84
C VAL A 78 7.46 7.61 -0.52
N ASP A 79 8.10 8.48 0.25
CA ASP A 79 9.49 8.31 0.69
C ASP A 79 9.65 6.96 1.44
N ARG A 80 8.71 6.59 2.31
CA ARG A 80 8.69 5.28 3.00
C ARG A 80 8.53 4.11 2.01
N TYR A 81 7.64 4.25 1.03
CA TYR A 81 7.41 3.21 0.02
C TYR A 81 8.64 2.99 -0.86
N GLU A 82 9.30 4.06 -1.30
CA GLU A 82 10.54 3.99 -2.07
C GLU A 82 11.69 3.40 -1.25
N GLN A 83 11.76 3.71 0.04
CA GLN A 83 12.75 3.12 0.95
C GLN A 83 12.58 1.59 1.05
N LEU A 84 11.36 1.11 1.32
CA LEU A 84 11.08 -0.32 1.37
C LEU A 84 11.44 -1.02 0.05
N ALA A 85 11.01 -0.42 -1.07
CA ALA A 85 11.30 -0.99 -2.37
C ALA A 85 12.81 -1.12 -2.57
N THR A 86 13.57 -0.07 -2.27
CA THR A 86 15.04 -0.07 -2.36
C THR A 86 15.67 -1.14 -1.47
N GLU A 87 15.21 -1.28 -0.22
CA GLU A 87 15.69 -2.30 0.72
C GLU A 87 15.45 -3.73 0.21
N ARG A 88 14.39 -3.94 -0.56
CA ARG A 88 14.04 -5.22 -1.18
C ARG A 88 14.61 -5.41 -2.59
N GLY A 89 15.40 -4.46 -3.10
CA GLY A 89 15.92 -4.49 -4.47
C GLY A 89 14.83 -4.27 -5.54
N LEU A 90 13.71 -3.68 -5.15
CA LEU A 90 12.58 -3.31 -6.00
C LEU A 90 12.61 -1.82 -6.34
N SER A 91 11.90 -1.47 -7.40
CA SER A 91 11.66 -0.13 -7.86
C SER A 91 10.15 0.10 -7.99
N LEU A 92 9.68 1.24 -7.49
CA LEU A 92 8.30 1.71 -7.71
C LEU A 92 8.19 2.56 -8.99
N ARG A 93 9.27 2.65 -9.76
CA ARG A 93 9.32 3.30 -11.07
C ARG A 93 9.08 2.28 -12.17
N PRO A 94 8.33 2.62 -13.23
CA PRO A 94 7.82 3.95 -13.60
C PRO A 94 6.53 4.52 -12.92
N PRO A 95 5.70 3.77 -12.15
CA PRO A 95 4.43 4.30 -11.65
C PRO A 95 4.56 5.54 -10.75
N PHE A 96 5.63 5.62 -9.96
CA PHE A 96 6.07 6.84 -9.29
C PHE A 96 7.20 7.48 -10.13
N GLU A 97 7.03 8.72 -10.55
CA GLU A 97 8.00 9.38 -11.45
C GLU A 97 8.29 10.81 -10.99
N THR A 98 9.55 11.10 -10.69
CA THR A 98 10.01 12.48 -10.48
C THR A 98 10.32 13.11 -11.84
N ARG A 99 9.63 14.21 -12.18
CA ARG A 99 9.87 14.98 -13.40
C ARG A 99 10.19 16.44 -13.09
N THR A 100 10.97 17.05 -13.97
CA THR A 100 11.17 18.49 -13.99
C THR A 100 10.10 19.14 -14.87
N SER A 101 9.14 19.84 -14.27
CA SER A 101 8.11 20.61 -14.96
C SER A 101 8.56 22.06 -15.14
N SER A 102 8.62 22.54 -16.39
CA SER A 102 8.91 23.93 -16.72
C SER A 102 7.71 24.84 -16.44
N LEU A 103 7.93 25.93 -15.71
CA LEU A 103 6.91 26.91 -15.34
C LEU A 103 6.69 27.93 -16.47
N LEU A 104 5.44 28.36 -16.65
CA LEU A 104 5.05 29.32 -17.71
C LEU A 104 5.78 30.67 -17.63
N VAL A 105 6.21 31.08 -16.43
CA VAL A 105 6.86 32.39 -16.19
C VAL A 105 8.39 32.28 -16.16
N GLY A 106 8.95 31.17 -16.67
CA GLY A 106 10.37 30.87 -16.60
C GLY A 106 10.74 30.23 -15.26
N GLY A 107 11.63 29.24 -15.33
CA GLY A 107 11.99 28.36 -14.20
C GLY A 107 11.44 26.96 -14.36
N SER A 108 11.92 26.04 -13.52
CA SER A 108 11.47 24.65 -13.49
C SER A 108 11.30 24.21 -12.05
N THR A 109 10.28 23.39 -11.79
CA THR A 109 10.07 22.75 -10.49
C THR A 109 10.13 21.24 -10.66
N GLU A 110 10.64 20.56 -9.64
CA GLU A 110 10.50 19.11 -9.55
C GLU A 110 9.08 18.79 -9.09
N VAL A 111 8.46 17.82 -9.77
CA VAL A 111 7.15 17.28 -9.45
C VAL A 111 7.26 15.77 -9.29
N LEU A 112 6.61 15.23 -8.27
CA LEU A 112 6.38 13.82 -8.10
C LEU A 112 5.05 13.46 -8.76
N ARG A 113 5.09 12.66 -9.82
CA ARG A 113 3.92 12.06 -10.46
C ARG A 113 3.57 10.77 -9.72
N LEU A 114 2.39 10.73 -9.14
CA LEU A 114 1.89 9.57 -8.40
C LEU A 114 1.22 8.58 -9.36
N PRO A 115 1.11 7.28 -9.09
CA PRO A 115 0.35 6.42 -9.99
C PRO A 115 -1.15 6.66 -9.85
N MET A 116 -1.93 6.21 -10.84
CA MET A 116 -3.39 6.28 -10.74
C MET A 116 -3.95 5.38 -9.62
N ILE A 117 -3.24 4.30 -9.31
CA ILE A 117 -3.51 3.42 -8.18
C ILE A 117 -2.17 2.91 -7.63
N ALA A 118 -2.02 2.87 -6.31
CA ALA A 118 -0.99 2.09 -5.64
C ALA A 118 -1.60 1.40 -4.44
N VAL A 119 -1.00 0.28 -4.04
CA VAL A 119 -1.40 -0.50 -2.88
C VAL A 119 -0.19 -0.72 -2.01
N ALA A 120 -0.32 -0.45 -0.72
CA ALA A 120 0.64 -0.86 0.30
C ALA A 120 0.01 -1.98 1.13
N VAL A 121 0.78 -3.02 1.37
CA VAL A 121 0.40 -4.16 2.20
C VAL A 121 1.25 -4.12 3.45
N TYR A 122 0.58 -4.22 4.59
CA TYR A 122 1.16 -4.28 5.92
C TYR A 122 0.87 -5.65 6.52
N ALA A 123 1.86 -6.20 7.22
CA ALA A 123 1.71 -7.41 8.03
C ALA A 123 2.18 -7.05 9.44
N ASP A 124 1.30 -7.19 10.43
CA ASP A 124 1.59 -6.81 11.83
C ASP A 124 2.14 -5.37 11.95
N ASP A 125 1.48 -4.40 11.30
CA ASP A 125 1.88 -2.99 11.17
C ASP A 125 3.18 -2.71 10.36
N ASP A 126 3.93 -3.74 9.98
CA ASP A 126 5.14 -3.58 9.17
C ASP A 126 4.80 -3.53 7.68
N LEU A 127 5.33 -2.52 6.99
CA LEU A 127 5.17 -2.38 5.55
C LEU A 127 5.93 -3.52 4.84
N VAL A 128 5.20 -4.46 4.24
CA VAL A 128 5.79 -5.66 3.62
C VAL A 128 5.79 -5.63 2.09
N GLY A 129 4.95 -4.79 1.48
CA GLY A 129 4.87 -4.69 0.02
C GLY A 129 4.23 -3.40 -0.46
N VAL A 130 4.68 -2.93 -1.62
CA VAL A 130 4.05 -1.82 -2.34
C VAL A 130 3.91 -2.22 -3.80
N TYR A 131 2.74 -2.00 -4.37
CA TYR A 131 2.40 -2.33 -5.75
C TYR A 131 1.79 -1.13 -6.46
N PRO A 132 2.03 -0.95 -7.77
CA PRO A 132 2.94 -1.76 -8.60
C PRO A 132 4.43 -1.55 -8.26
N CYS A 133 5.23 -2.61 -8.38
CA CYS A 133 6.68 -2.60 -8.21
C CYS A 133 7.38 -3.51 -9.23
N THR A 134 8.69 -3.36 -9.39
CA THR A 134 9.51 -4.18 -10.30
C THR A 134 10.90 -4.41 -9.74
N ASP A 135 11.48 -5.58 -9.97
CA ASP A 135 12.90 -5.88 -9.70
C ASP A 135 13.82 -5.51 -10.89
N GLY A 136 13.27 -4.88 -11.92
CA GLY A 136 13.94 -4.57 -13.19
C GLY A 136 13.77 -5.64 -14.27
N THR A 137 13.28 -6.83 -13.92
CA THR A 137 13.00 -7.95 -14.86
C THR A 137 11.51 -8.26 -14.90
N THR A 138 10.89 -8.40 -13.74
CA THR A 138 9.47 -8.69 -13.54
C THR A 138 8.78 -7.47 -12.95
N THR A 139 7.56 -7.18 -13.40
CA THR A 139 6.72 -6.14 -12.82
C THR A 139 5.51 -6.81 -12.17
N TRP A 140 5.30 -6.55 -10.88
CA TRP A 140 4.12 -6.97 -10.15
C TRP A 140 3.13 -5.83 -10.08
N SER A 141 1.91 -6.09 -10.53
CA SER A 141 0.80 -5.17 -10.55
C SER A 141 -0.05 -5.27 -9.28
N VAL A 142 -1.01 -4.35 -9.14
CA VAL A 142 -2.03 -4.44 -8.08
C VAL A 142 -2.86 -5.73 -8.21
N THR A 143 -3.11 -6.21 -9.42
CA THR A 143 -3.83 -7.46 -9.65
C THR A 143 -3.03 -8.66 -9.16
N ASP A 144 -1.73 -8.70 -9.41
CA ASP A 144 -0.87 -9.79 -8.93
C ASP A 144 -0.85 -9.85 -7.39
N CYS A 145 -0.90 -8.69 -6.72
CA CYS A 145 -1.08 -8.62 -5.26
C CYS A 145 -2.42 -9.19 -4.80
N ILE A 146 -3.53 -8.88 -5.49
CA ILE A 146 -4.86 -9.43 -5.17
C ILE A 146 -4.86 -10.94 -5.32
N ASP A 147 -4.33 -11.44 -6.44
CA ASP A 147 -4.30 -12.87 -6.74
C ASP A 147 -3.44 -13.63 -5.72
N ALA A 148 -2.31 -13.05 -5.30
CA ALA A 148 -1.47 -13.61 -4.26
C ALA A 148 -2.16 -13.66 -2.89
N LEU A 149 -2.80 -12.58 -2.45
CA LEU A 149 -3.55 -12.58 -1.18
C LEU A 149 -4.73 -13.57 -1.21
N THR A 150 -5.32 -13.79 -2.38
CA THR A 150 -6.40 -14.77 -2.57
C THR A 150 -5.89 -16.22 -2.47
N THR A 151 -4.65 -16.48 -2.91
CA THR A 151 -4.07 -17.83 -2.86
C THR A 151 -3.44 -18.14 -1.49
N GLU A 152 -2.64 -17.22 -0.95
CA GLU A 152 -1.89 -17.36 0.29
C GLU A 152 -1.71 -15.98 0.94
N PRO A 153 -2.43 -15.65 2.03
CA PRO A 153 -2.39 -14.31 2.64
C PRO A 153 -1.01 -13.91 3.19
N ALA A 154 -0.16 -14.89 3.53
CA ALA A 154 1.21 -14.67 3.97
C ALA A 154 2.24 -14.58 2.81
N GLY A 155 1.84 -14.95 1.58
CA GLY A 155 2.72 -15.05 0.42
C GLY A 155 2.58 -13.85 -0.51
N LEU A 156 3.41 -12.82 -0.32
CA LEU A 156 3.49 -11.73 -1.29
C LEU A 156 4.30 -12.14 -2.53
N PRO A 157 3.91 -11.73 -3.74
CA PRO A 157 4.49 -12.22 -5.00
C PRO A 157 5.97 -11.91 -5.22
N HIS A 158 6.55 -10.94 -4.49
CA HIS A 158 7.99 -10.62 -4.54
C HIS A 158 8.79 -11.16 -3.35
N GLN A 159 8.16 -11.86 -2.41
CA GLN A 159 8.90 -12.50 -1.32
C GLN A 159 9.50 -13.82 -1.82
N PRO A 160 10.79 -14.09 -1.56
CA PRO A 160 11.34 -15.41 -1.81
C PRO A 160 10.61 -16.42 -0.92
N GLU A 161 10.15 -17.54 -1.50
CA GLU A 161 9.71 -18.72 -0.77
C GLU A 161 10.81 -19.06 0.26
N SER A 162 10.50 -18.94 1.54
CA SER A 162 11.44 -19.29 2.63
C SER A 162 11.51 -20.79 2.84
#